data_AF-A0A653SG04-F1
#
_entry.id   AF-A0A653SG04-F1
#
_cell.length_a   1.000
_cell.length_b   1.000
_cell.length_c   1.000
_cell.angle_alpha   90.00
_cell.angle_beta   90.00
_cell.angle_gamma   90.00
#
_symmetry.space_group_name_H-M   'P 1'
#
loop_
_entity.id
_entity.type
_entity.pdbx_description
1 polymer ?
#
loop_
_entity_poly.entity_id
_entity_poly.type
_entity_poly.pdbx_seq_one_letter_code
_entity_poly.pdbx_strand_id
1 'polypeptide(L)' 'MTGETNRPDDAQPAEHSDNEKSKLPERNDEGRKQAPHDHPGKQPGEGEAPVG' A
#
# COMPACT_ATOMS: atom_id res chain seq x y z
N MET A 1 -24.76 16.84 29.43
CA MET A 1 -24.48 16.76 27.99
C MET A 1 -23.46 17.84 27.66
N THR A 2 -22.19 17.50 27.52
CA THR A 2 -21.19 18.42 26.94
C THR A 2 -20.24 17.57 26.09
N GLY A 3 -20.76 17.10 24.97
CA GLY A 3 -19.91 16.69 23.86
C GLY A 3 -19.31 17.95 23.28
N GLU A 4 -18.19 18.40 23.84
CA GLU A 4 -17.39 19.47 23.26
C GLU A 4 -16.79 18.93 21.97
N THR A 5 -17.52 19.26 20.90
CA THR A 5 -17.10 19.30 19.51
C THR A 5 -15.65 19.74 19.41
N ASN A 6 -14.75 18.79 19.16
CA ASN A 6 -13.51 19.06 18.45
C ASN A 6 -13.92 19.46 17.02
N ARG A 7 -14.29 20.73 16.84
CA ARG A 7 -14.57 21.29 15.53
C ARG A 7 -13.23 21.44 14.81
N PRO A 8 -13.09 20.97 13.58
CA PRO A 8 -11.85 21.10 12.81
C PRO A 8 -11.46 22.57 12.56
N ASP A 9 -12.37 23.53 12.76
CA ASP A 9 -12.12 24.97 12.66
C ASP A 9 -11.21 25.54 13.76
N ASP A 10 -11.10 24.89 14.92
CA ASP A 10 -10.20 25.31 16.02
C ASP A 10 -8.85 24.58 15.98
N ALA A 11 -8.66 23.67 15.01
CA ALA A 11 -7.39 22.99 14.82
C ALA A 11 -6.40 23.95 14.15
N GLN A 12 -5.26 24.20 14.80
CA GLN A 12 -4.16 24.88 14.13
C GLN A 12 -3.78 24.11 12.86
N PRO A 13 -3.47 24.82 11.75
CA PRO A 13 -3.00 24.16 10.55
C PRO A 13 -1.77 23.31 10.87
N ALA A 14 -1.77 22.07 10.40
CA ALA A 14 -0.63 21.18 10.61
C ALA A 14 0.57 21.69 9.80
N GLU A 15 1.67 21.95 10.48
CA GLU A 15 2.94 22.28 9.85
C GLU A 15 3.57 20.98 9.32
N HIS A 16 3.49 20.77 8.00
CA HIS A 16 4.12 19.64 7.33
C HIS A 16 5.56 19.99 6.95
N SER A 17 6.51 19.17 7.41
CA SER A 17 7.92 19.34 7.07
C SER A 17 8.24 18.60 5.77
N ASP A 18 7.80 19.10 4.62
CA ASP A 18 8.01 18.47 3.30
C ASP A 18 9.40 18.81 2.70
N ASN A 19 10.45 18.57 3.47
CA ASN A 19 11.84 18.81 3.06
C ASN A 19 12.54 17.51 2.59
N GLU A 20 13.83 17.58 2.26
CA GLU A 20 14.58 16.42 1.77
C GLU A 20 14.63 15.24 2.74
N LYS A 21 14.45 15.46 4.04
CA LYS A 21 14.39 14.40 5.06
C LYS A 21 13.05 13.66 5.05
N SER A 22 12.01 14.23 4.44
CA SER A 22 10.68 13.62 4.30
C SER A 22 10.49 12.93 2.96
N LYS A 23 11.46 13.01 2.05
CA LYS A 23 11.43 12.23 0.80
C LYS A 23 11.40 10.75 1.17
N LEU A 24 10.35 10.06 0.72
CA LEU A 24 10.32 8.61 0.78
C LEU A 24 11.49 8.05 -0.06
N PRO A 25 12.13 6.96 0.37
CA PRO A 25 13.17 6.31 -0.42
C PRO A 25 12.62 5.85 -1.77
N GLU A 26 13.51 5.70 -2.74
CA GLU A 26 13.15 5.18 -4.06
C GLU A 26 12.42 3.85 -3.91
N ARG A 27 11.20 3.80 -4.42
CA ARG A 27 10.37 2.61 -4.36
C ARG A 27 10.53 1.88 -5.68
N ASN A 28 11.13 0.69 -5.65
CA ASN A 28 11.03 -0.22 -6.79
C ASN A 28 9.59 -0.75 -6.86
N ASP A 29 8.73 -0.01 -7.55
CA ASP A 29 7.31 -0.31 -7.77
C ASP A 29 7.08 -1.06 -9.10
N GLU A 30 8.12 -1.36 -9.89
CA GLU A 30 7.98 -2.04 -11.18
C GLU A 30 7.32 -3.43 -11.02
N GLY A 31 7.74 -4.20 -10.02
CA GLY A 31 7.12 -5.48 -9.67
C GLY A 31 5.78 -5.37 -8.94
N ARG A 32 5.39 -4.16 -8.49
CA ARG A 32 4.10 -3.91 -7.82
C ARG A 32 2.98 -3.52 -8.78
N LYS A 33 3.31 -3.29 -10.05
CA LYS A 33 2.33 -3.06 -11.13
C LYS A 33 1.83 -4.35 -11.78
N GLN A 34 2.24 -5.51 -11.27
CA GLN A 34 1.82 -6.81 -11.77
C GLN A 34 0.37 -7.07 -11.35
N ALA A 35 -0.49 -7.33 -12.32
CA ALA A 35 -1.82 -7.84 -12.10
C ALA A 35 -1.81 -9.38 -11.98
N PRO A 36 -2.86 -9.99 -11.38
CA PRO A 36 -2.96 -11.45 -11.30
C PRO A 36 -2.91 -12.18 -12.66
N HIS A 37 -3.13 -11.46 -13.77
CA HIS A 37 -3.00 -12.00 -15.13
C HIS A 37 -1.58 -11.94 -15.70
N ASP A 38 -0.68 -11.13 -15.15
CA ASP A 38 0.71 -11.04 -15.60
C ASP A 38 1.53 -12.27 -15.13
N HIS A 39 1.15 -12.82 -13.97
CA HIS A 39 1.67 -14.07 -13.44
C HIS A 39 0.52 -15.05 -13.16
N PRO A 40 -0.07 -15.65 -14.22
CA PRO A 40 -1.10 -16.65 -14.03
C PRO A 40 -0.52 -17.85 -13.26
N GLY A 41 -1.35 -18.43 -12.38
CA GLY A 41 -0.98 -19.63 -11.64
C GLY A 41 -0.68 -20.82 -12.57
N LYS A 42 -0.06 -21.86 -11.99
CA LYS A 42 0.22 -23.11 -12.71
C LYS A 42 -1.06 -23.80 -13.14
N GLN A 43 -1.00 -24.48 -14.28
CA GLN A 43 -2.14 -25.29 -14.72
C GLN A 43 -2.35 -26.47 -13.78
N PRO A 44 -3.59 -26.96 -13.61
CA PRO A 44 -3.84 -28.21 -12.90
C PRO A 44 -2.97 -29.33 -13.48
N GLY A 45 -2.23 -30.07 -12.64
CA GLY A 45 -1.25 -31.08 -13.07
C GLY A 45 0.20 -30.59 -13.26
N GLU A 46 0.48 -29.28 -13.30
CA GLU A 46 1.86 -28.77 -13.32
C GLU A 46 2.47 -28.79 -11.91
N GLY A 47 3.39 -29.73 -11.67
CA GLY A 47 4.08 -29.89 -10.38
C GLY A 47 3.41 -30.86 -9.41
N GLU A 48 2.33 -31.50 -9.84
CA GLU A 48 1.76 -32.65 -9.13
C GLU A 48 2.69 -33.86 -9.30
N ALA A 49 3.09 -34.46 -8.18
CA ALA A 49 3.92 -35.67 -8.21
C ALA A 49 3.11 -36.82 -8.83
N PRO A 50 3.72 -37.66 -9.70
CA PRO A 50 3.01 -38.78 -10.30
C PRO A 50 2.55 -39.74 -9.20
N VAL A 51 1.25 -39.97 -9.12
CA VAL A 51 0.68 -41.04 -8.31
C VAL A 51 0.83 -42.34 -9.09
N GLY A 52 1.77 -43.19 -8.65
CA GLY A 52 2.05 -44.52 -9.20
C GLY A 52 1.39 -45.62 -8.40
#